data_AF-A0A0A2M1V8-F1
#
_entry.id   AF-A0A0A2M1V8-F1
#
_cell.length_a   1.000
_cell.length_b   1.000
_cell.length_c   1.000
_cell.angle_alpha   90.00
_cell.angle_beta   90.00
_cell.angle_gamma   90.00
#
_symmetry.space_group_name_H-M   'P 1'
#
loop_
_entity.id
_entity.type
_entity.pdbx_description
1 polymer ?
#
loop_
_entity_poly.entity_id
_entity_poly.type
_entity_poly.pdbx_seq_one_letter_code
_entity_poly.pdbx_strand_id
1 'polypeptide(L)'
;MRDYGMLLEKTIEEYWGQPKTPIYFANLYGDKFEMRAILFSLVTFEVNYKPSEYTEEELRILKEYEQKCWNENQTHNDNISILEFLAKHRKLI
;
A
#
# COMPACT_ATOMS: atom_id res chain seq x y z
N MET A 1 4.72 5.08 19.09
CA MET A 1 4.67 3.91 18.20
C MET A 1 3.63 4.23 17.13
N ARG A 2 3.98 4.24 15.84
CA ARG A 2 2.96 4.44 14.79
C ARG A 2 2.07 3.20 14.76
N ASP A 3 0.75 3.40 14.80
CA ASP A 3 -0.21 2.32 14.62
C ASP A 3 -0.33 2.00 13.13
N TYR A 4 0.49 1.07 12.65
CA TYR A 4 0.50 0.68 11.24
C TYR A 4 -0.75 -0.08 10.81
N GLY A 5 -1.48 -0.72 11.74
CA GLY A 5 -2.77 -1.32 11.44
C GLY A 5 -3.78 -0.24 11.06
N MET A 6 -3.84 0.83 11.85
CA MET A 6 -4.70 1.97 11.55
C MET A 6 -4.25 2.76 10.33
N LEU A 7 -2.94 2.84 10.06
CA LEU A 7 -2.42 3.45 8.83
C LEU A 7 -2.85 2.64 7.59
N LEU A 8 -2.77 1.32 7.66
CA LEU A 8 -3.22 0.43 6.59
C LEU A 8 -4.71 0.65 6.31
N GLU A 9 -5.55 0.65 7.34
CA GLU A 9 -6.99 0.86 7.21
C GLU A 9 -7.31 2.19 6.52
N LYS A 10 -6.76 3.31 7.02
CA LYS A 10 -6.97 4.63 6.41
C LYS A 10 -6.48 4.72 4.97
N THR A 11 -5.36 4.06 4.67
CA THR A 11 -4.81 4.04 3.31
C THR A 11 -5.73 3.28 2.36
N ILE A 12 -6.29 2.15 2.78
CA ILE A 12 -7.25 1.39 1.98
C ILE A 12 -8.51 2.21 1.73
N GLU A 13 -9.06 2.83 2.78
CA GLU A 13 -10.29 3.63 2.68
C GLU A 13 -10.12 4.86 1.79
N GLU A 14 -8.94 5.48 1.77
CA GLU A 14 -8.64 6.59 0.86
C GLU A 14 -8.65 6.16 -0.61
N TYR A 15 -8.20 4.94 -0.91
CA TYR A 15 -8.13 4.44 -2.28
C TYR A 15 -9.44 3.83 -2.77
N TRP A 16 -10.13 3.06 -1.92
CA TRP A 16 -11.29 2.27 -2.31
C TRP A 16 -12.61 2.83 -1.77
N GLY A 17 -12.55 3.86 -0.93
CA GLY A 17 -13.69 4.38 -0.19
C GLY A 17 -14.04 3.53 1.03
N GLN A 18 -15.06 3.99 1.76
CA GLN A 18 -15.56 3.31 2.94
C GLN A 18 -16.27 1.99 2.57
N PRO A 19 -15.97 0.87 3.25
CA PRO A 19 -16.63 -0.39 2.96
C PRO A 19 -18.12 -0.32 3.35
N LYS A 20 -18.99 -0.93 2.53
CA LYS A 20 -20.45 -0.98 2.82
C LYS A 20 -20.78 -1.79 4.08
N THR A 21 -19.92 -2.76 4.40
CA THR A 21 -20.00 -3.57 5.61
C THR A 21 -18.79 -3.22 6.48
N PRO A 22 -18.95 -2.99 7.79
CA PRO A 22 -17.82 -2.73 8.68
C PRO A 22 -16.80 -3.88 8.63
N ILE A 23 -15.60 -3.59 8.16
CA ILE A 23 -14.46 -4.50 8.14
C ILE A 23 -13.30 -3.76 8.78
N TYR A 24 -12.68 -4.37 9.78
CA TYR A 24 -11.46 -3.84 10.40
C TYR A 24 -10.25 -4.25 9.57
N PHE A 25 -9.91 -3.45 8.55
CA PHE A 25 -8.74 -3.66 7.72
C PHE A 25 -7.43 -3.63 8.54
N ALA A 26 -7.44 -2.94 9.68
CA ALA A 26 -6.33 -2.97 10.63
C ALA A 26 -5.95 -4.40 11.07
N ASN A 27 -6.91 -5.34 11.10
CA ASN A 27 -6.64 -6.74 11.44
C ASN A 27 -5.89 -7.50 10.34
N LEU A 28 -5.80 -6.96 9.12
CA LEU A 28 -5.04 -7.56 8.03
C LEU A 28 -3.54 -7.23 8.13
N TYR A 29 -3.18 -6.27 8.97
CA TYR A 29 -1.78 -5.89 9.21
C TYR A 29 -0.94 -7.06 9.74
N GLY A 30 0.33 -7.12 9.30
CA GLY A 30 1.32 -8.09 9.75
C GLY A 30 1.95 -8.86 8.59
N ASP A 31 2.37 -10.10 8.84
CA ASP A 31 2.86 -11.02 7.79
C ASP A 31 1.71 -11.86 7.22
N LYS A 32 0.64 -11.17 6.79
CA LYS A 32 -0.56 -11.79 6.24
C LYS A 32 -0.57 -11.64 4.72
N PHE A 33 -1.07 -12.67 4.04
CA PHE A 33 -1.24 -12.64 2.59
C PHE A 33 -2.13 -11.47 2.15
N GLU A 34 -3.16 -11.17 2.94
CA GLU A 34 -4.15 -10.14 2.66
C GLU A 34 -3.53 -8.74 2.60
N MET A 35 -2.65 -8.38 3.54
CA MET A 35 -1.92 -7.11 3.49
C MET A 35 -1.09 -7.00 2.21
N ARG A 36 -0.35 -8.07 1.87
CA ARG A 36 0.49 -8.10 0.66
C ARG A 36 -0.35 -7.94 -0.61
N ALA A 37 -1.45 -8.69 -0.71
CA ALA A 37 -2.34 -8.64 -1.87
C ALA A 37 -2.98 -7.25 -2.05
N ILE A 38 -3.40 -6.62 -0.95
CA ILE A 38 -3.97 -5.27 -0.98
C ILE A 38 -2.91 -4.26 -1.42
N LEU A 39 -1.76 -4.21 -0.76
CA LEU A 39 -0.69 -3.26 -1.10
C LEU A 39 -0.23 -3.41 -2.54
N PHE A 40 -0.05 -4.65 -3.01
CA PHE A 40 0.25 -4.94 -4.40
C PHE A 40 -0.82 -4.37 -5.35
N SER A 41 -2.09 -4.59 -5.05
CA SER A 41 -3.21 -4.06 -5.85
C SER A 41 -3.21 -2.54 -5.92
N LEU A 42 -2.93 -1.86 -4.79
CA LEU A 42 -2.83 -0.41 -4.75
C LEU A 42 -1.64 0.10 -5.57
N VAL A 43 -0.47 -0.53 -5.46
CA VAL A 43 0.72 -0.15 -6.24
C VAL A 43 0.49 -0.35 -7.74
N THR A 44 -0.04 -1.50 -8.16
CA THR A 44 -0.35 -1.74 -9.57
C THR A 44 -1.35 -0.72 -10.10
N PHE A 45 -2.34 -0.31 -9.30
CA PHE A 45 -3.24 0.77 -9.68
C PHE A 45 -2.49 2.10 -9.91
N GLU A 46 -1.64 2.52 -8.98
CA GLU A 46 -0.90 3.77 -9.10
C GLU A 46 0.06 3.78 -10.30
N VAL A 47 0.81 2.70 -10.51
CA VAL A 47 1.76 2.55 -11.62
C VAL A 47 1.05 2.62 -12.99
N ASN A 48 -0.12 1.99 -13.12
CA ASN A 48 -0.77 1.84 -14.42
C ASN A 48 -1.80 2.92 -14.74
N TYR A 49 -2.47 3.49 -13.72
CA TYR A 49 -3.55 4.46 -13.92
C TYR A 49 -3.18 5.89 -13.55
N LYS A 50 -2.18 6.07 -12.67
CA LYS A 50 -1.79 7.39 -12.16
C LYS A 50 -0.29 7.71 -12.26
N PRO A 51 0.46 7.23 -13.27
CA PRO A 51 1.91 7.43 -13.30
C PRO A 51 2.31 8.92 -13.35
N SER A 52 1.46 9.80 -13.87
CA SER A 52 1.71 11.24 -13.93
C SER A 52 1.60 11.96 -12.58
N GLU A 53 1.06 11.31 -11.54
CA GLU A 53 1.01 11.87 -10.17
C GLU A 53 2.36 11.75 -9.45
N TYR A 54 3.33 11.03 -10.03
CA TYR A 54 4.61 10.70 -9.40
C TYR A 54 5.80 11.28 -10.14
N THR A 55 6.84 11.62 -9.39
CA THR A 55 8.18 11.84 -9.95
C THR A 55 8.78 10.51 -10.46
N GLU A 56 9.82 10.59 -11.28
CA GLU A 56 10.50 9.39 -11.80
C GLU A 56 11.04 8.49 -10.67
N GLU A 57 11.59 9.10 -9.62
CA GLU A 57 12.10 8.38 -8.45
C GLU A 57 10.99 7.72 -7.64
N GLU A 58 9.88 8.42 -7.42
CA GLU A 58 8.70 7.87 -6.75
C GLU A 58 8.09 6.70 -7.53
N LEU A 59 7.99 6.84 -8.86
CA LEU A 59 7.51 5.78 -9.73
C LEU A 59 8.45 4.57 -9.74
N ARG A 60 9.76 4.80 -9.60
CA ARG A 60 10.76 3.73 -9.45
C ARG A 60 10.52 2.94 -8.16
N ILE A 61 10.26 3.60 -7.03
CA ILE A 61 9.93 2.93 -5.75
C ILE A 61 8.71 2.02 -5.91
N LEU A 62 7.64 2.51 -6.54
CA LEU A 62 6.42 1.74 -6.79
C LEU A 62 6.72 0.50 -7.66
N LYS A 63 7.44 0.68 -8.77
CA LYS A 63 7.80 -0.42 -9.68
C LYS A 63 8.72 -1.45 -9.05
N GLU A 64 9.67 -1.02 -8.23
CA GLU A 64 10.56 -1.93 -7.47
C GLU A 64 9.74 -2.79 -6.50
N TYR A 65 8.78 -2.21 -5.78
CA TYR A 65 7.87 -2.99 -4.93
C TYR A 65 6.99 -3.96 -5.73
N GLU A 66 6.42 -3.50 -6.84
CA GLU A 66 5.61 -4.33 -7.74
C GLU A 66 6.40 -5.55 -8.24
N GLN A 67 7.64 -5.34 -8.68
CA GLN A 67 8.53 -6.40 -9.14
C GLN A 67 8.88 -7.38 -8.00
N LYS A 68 9.09 -6.89 -6.78
CA LYS A 68 9.33 -7.77 -5.63
C LYS A 68 8.14 -8.68 -5.34
N CYS A 69 6.92 -8.15 -5.45
CA CYS A 69 5.70 -8.93 -5.27
C CYS A 69 5.55 -10.04 -6.32
N TRP A 70 5.81 -9.73 -7.60
CA TRP A 70 5.78 -10.74 -8.67
C TRP A 70 6.80 -11.86 -8.49
N ASN A 71 7.94 -11.55 -7.87
CA ASN A 71 8.99 -12.53 -7.58
C ASN A 71 8.82 -13.22 -6.22
N GLU A 72 7.74 -12.92 -5.49
CA GLU A 72 7.47 -13.44 -4.14
C GLU A 72 8.63 -13.22 -3.14
N ASN A 73 9.38 -12.11 -3.29
CA ASN A 73 10.58 -11.82 -2.51
C ASN A 73 10.47 -10.58 -1.63
N GLN A 74 9.27 -10.02 -1.49
CA GLN A 74 8.98 -8.88 -0.63
C GLN A 74 9.04 -9.26 0.85
N THR A 75 9.64 -8.39 1.65
CA THR A 75 9.73 -8.55 3.10
C THR A 75 8.62 -7.77 3.81
N HIS A 76 8.41 -8.04 5.10
CA HIS A 76 7.52 -7.21 5.91
C HIS A 76 7.94 -5.72 5.89
N ASN A 77 9.25 -5.44 5.93
CA ASN A 77 9.75 -4.06 5.85
C ASN A 77 9.45 -3.40 4.51
N ASP A 78 9.48 -4.14 3.40
CA ASP A 78 9.04 -3.61 2.10
C ASP A 78 7.56 -3.22 2.15
N ASN A 79 6.70 -4.05 2.78
CA ASN A 79 5.28 -3.78 2.94
C ASN A 79 5.01 -2.54 3.83
N ILE A 80 5.79 -2.34 4.88
CA ILE A 80 5.70 -1.13 5.71
C ILE A 80 6.15 0.10 4.91
N SER A 81 7.29 0.00 4.21
CA SER A 81 7.86 1.12 3.47
C SER A 81 6.92 1.59 2.37
N ILE A 82 6.30 0.67 1.64
CA ILE A 82 5.33 1.02 0.60
C ILE A 82 4.03 1.58 1.18
N LEU A 83 3.57 1.07 2.32
CA LEU A 83 2.40 1.61 3.01
C LEU A 83 2.64 3.07 3.42
N GLU A 84 3.78 3.36 4.04
CA GLU A 84 4.14 4.74 4.40
C GLU A 84 4.27 5.65 3.17
N PHE A 85 4.83 5.13 2.08
CA PHE A 85 4.94 5.85 0.82
C PHE A 85 3.55 6.23 0.28
N LEU A 86 2.64 5.26 0.16
CA LEU A 86 1.28 5.48 -0.35
C LEU A 86 0.50 6.43 0.57
N ALA A 87 0.62 6.27 1.89
CA ALA A 87 -0.04 7.13 2.87
C ALA A 87 0.48 8.57 2.81
N LYS A 88 1.79 8.77 2.69
CA LYS A 88 2.41 10.09 2.54
C LYS A 88 1.98 10.75 1.23
N HIS A 89 1.95 10.01 0.13
CA HIS A 89 1.48 10.53 -1.16
C HIS A 89 0.03 11.02 -1.07
N ARG A 90 -0.82 10.34 -0.31
CA ARG A 90 -2.20 10.75 -0.02
C ARG A 90 -2.34 11.73 1.18
N LYS A 91 -1.23 12.22 1.75
CA LYS A 91 -1.22 13.19 2.87
C LYS A 91 -1.95 12.70 4.12
N LEU A 92 -1.90 11.41 4.40
CA LEU A 92 -2.48 10.79 5.60
C LEU A 92 -1.54 10.86 6.82
N ILE A 93 -0.25 11.14 6.58
CA ILE A 93 0.82 11.30 7.57
C ILE A 93 1.78 12.43 7.18
#